data_AF-A0A6B3G6S3-F1
#
_entry.id   AF-A0A6B3G6S3-F1
#
_cell.length_a   1.000
_cell.length_b   1.000
_cell.length_c   1.000
_cell.angle_alpha   90.00
_cell.angle_beta   90.00
_cell.angle_gamma   90.00
#
_symmetry.space_group_name_H-M   'P 1'
#
loop_
_entity.id
_entity.type
_entity.pdbx_description
1 polymer ?
#
loop_
_entity_poly.entity_id
_entity_poly.type
_entity_poly.pdbx_seq_one_letter_code
_entity_poly.pdbx_strand_id
1 'polypeptide(L)' 'YGRSLEWATSCPPPRHNFVTLPRIRSESPAFDLHHPAVRTLEEATNRPDNSRIVAPGDRHEQ' A
#
# COMPACT_ATOMS: atom_id res chain seq x y z
N TYR A 1 2.58 5.68 17.52
CA TYR A 1 1.84 4.95 16.48
C TYR A 1 2.83 4.18 15.63
N GLY A 2 2.92 2.86 15.81
CA GLY A 2 3.72 2.04 14.93
C GLY A 2 2.93 1.65 13.69
N ARG A 3 3.59 1.65 12.53
CA ARG A 3 2.97 1.38 11.22
C ARG A 3 3.28 -0.02 10.67
N SER A 4 4.26 -0.69 11.28
CA SER A 4 4.75 -2.01 10.90
C SER A 4 3.89 -3.13 11.49
N LEU A 5 4.02 -4.34 10.95
CA LEU A 5 3.25 -5.52 11.37
C LEU A 5 3.39 -5.91 12.85
N GLU A 6 4.48 -5.49 13.51
CA GLU A 6 4.66 -5.69 14.95
C GLU A 6 3.50 -5.07 15.79
N TRP A 7 2.78 -4.09 15.22
CA TRP A 7 1.62 -3.42 15.83
C TRP A 7 0.26 -3.93 15.31
N ALA A 8 0.25 -4.91 14.40
CA ALA A 8 -0.97 -5.50 13.84
C ALA A 8 -1.35 -6.80 14.58
N THR A 9 -1.21 -6.82 15.90
CA THR A 9 -1.52 -7.98 16.74
C THR A 9 -2.67 -7.64 17.69
N SER A 10 -3.48 -8.64 18.04
CA SER A 10 -4.58 -8.47 18.99
C SER A 10 -4.06 -8.37 20.43
N CYS A 11 -4.83 -7.74 21.32
CA CYS A 11 -4.55 -7.70 22.75
C CYS A 11 -5.72 -8.35 23.51
N PRO A 12 -5.47 -9.41 24.31
CA PRO A 12 -4.16 -9.95 24.72
C PRO A 12 -3.38 -10.64 23.58
N PRO A 13 -2.04 -10.73 23.67
CA PRO A 13 -1.21 -11.27 22.59
C PRO A 13 -1.55 -12.74 22.34
N PRO A 14 -1.88 -13.13 21.09
CA PRO A 14 -2.12 -14.52 20.75
C PRO A 14 -0.81 -15.31 20.75
N ARG A 15 -0.91 -16.63 20.93
CA ARG A 15 0.25 -17.56 20.89
C ARG A 15 1.01 -17.52 19.55
N HIS A 16 0.30 -17.16 18.47
CA HIS A 16 0.85 -16.91 17.14
C HIS A 16 0.25 -15.60 16.60
N ASN A 17 1.12 -14.65 16.21
CA ASN A 17 0.71 -13.30 15.82
C ASN A 17 -0.20 -13.26 14.59
N PHE A 18 -0.04 -14.20 13.65
CA PHE A 18 -0.84 -14.27 12.42
C PHE A 18 -1.21 -15.73 12.13
N VAL A 19 -2.48 -15.96 11.77
CA VAL A 19 -2.95 -17.28 11.29
C VAL A 19 -2.51 -17.51 9.84
N THR A 20 -2.45 -16.43 9.06
CA THR A 20 -1.96 -16.40 7.67
C THR A 20 -1.16 -15.13 7.45
N LEU A 21 -0.10 -15.19 6.63
CA LEU A 21 0.73 -14.02 6.34
C LEU A 21 -0.06 -12.96 5.55
N PRO A 22 -0.21 -11.73 6.06
CA PRO A 22 -0.88 -10.67 5.32
C PRO A 22 -0.04 -10.24 4.11
N ARG A 23 -0.70 -9.93 2.99
CA ARG A 23 -0.04 -9.44 1.78
C ARG A 23 0.46 -8.01 2.01
N ILE A 24 1.75 -7.78 1.81
CA ILE A 24 2.36 -6.46 1.96
C ILE A 24 2.21 -5.66 0.67
N ARG A 25 1.56 -4.51 0.76
CA ARG A 25 1.27 -3.62 -0.39
C ARG A 25 1.85 -2.22 -0.22
N SER A 26 2.31 -1.86 0.98
CA SER A 26 2.90 -0.57 1.30
C SER A 26 4.00 -0.72 2.37
N GLU A 27 4.70 0.39 2.64
CA GLU A 27 5.63 0.56 3.75
C GLU A 27 4.94 0.68 5.13
N SER A 28 3.61 0.80 5.18
CA SER A 28 2.81 1.00 6.39
C SER A 28 1.69 -0.04 6.55
N PRO A 29 2.01 -1.35 6.53
CA PRO A 29 1.00 -2.40 6.41
C PRO A 29 0.01 -2.47 7.58
N ALA A 30 0.39 -2.10 8.80
CA ALA A 30 -0.56 -2.06 9.91
C ALA A 30 -1.56 -0.91 9.76
N PHE A 31 -1.16 0.21 9.16
CA PHE A 31 -2.06 1.34 8.94
C PHE A 31 -3.11 1.00 7.87
N ASP A 32 -2.70 0.39 6.76
CA ASP A 32 -3.58 0.00 5.65
C ASP A 32 -4.68 -0.98 6.10
N LEU A 33 -4.35 -1.91 6.99
CA LEU A 33 -5.32 -2.85 7.56
C LEU A 33 -6.44 -2.15 8.32
N HIS A 34 -6.11 -1.07 9.04
CA HIS A 34 -7.08 -0.31 9.83
C HIS A 34 -7.77 0.80 9.02
N HIS A 35 -7.22 1.19 7.87
CA HIS A 35 -7.72 2.30 7.04
C HIS A 35 -7.89 1.88 5.56
N PRO A 36 -8.81 0.95 5.25
CA PRO A 36 -8.98 0.41 3.90
C PRO A 36 -9.37 1.47 2.85
N ALA A 37 -10.04 2.55 3.27
CA ALA A 37 -10.41 3.65 2.39
C ALA A 37 -9.19 4.43 1.85
N VAL A 38 -8.18 4.64 2.70
CA VAL A 38 -6.94 5.35 2.31
C VAL A 38 -6.14 4.49 1.34
N ARG A 39 -6.03 3.18 1.63
CA ARG A 39 -5.40 2.20 0.73
C ARG A 39 -6.02 2.22 -0.68
N THR A 40 -7.35 2.24 -0.76
CA THR A 40 -8.07 2.24 -2.05
C THR A 40 -7.74 3.49 -2.87
N LEU A 41 -7.58 4.64 -2.20
CA LEU A 41 -7.23 5.90 -2.85
C LEU A 41 -5.79 5.90 -3.38
N GLU A 42 -4.83 5.36 -2.61
CA GLU A 42 -3.45 5.20 -3.06
C GLU A 42 -3.35 4.24 -4.26
N GLU A 43 -4.06 3.11 -4.22
CA GLU A 43 -4.13 2.16 -5.34
C GLU A 43 -4.71 2.81 -6.61
N ALA A 44 -5.74 3.65 -6.48
CA ALA A 44 -6.30 4.41 -7.60
C ALA A 44 -5.33 5.49 -8.13
N THR A 45 -4.59 6.14 -7.24
CA THR A 45 -3.60 7.17 -7.58
C THR A 45 -2.33 6.59 -8.19
N ASN A 46 -2.00 5.32 -7.96
CA ASN A 46 -0.82 4.66 -8.53
C ASN A 46 -1.14 3.85 -9.81
N ARG A 47 -2.38 3.93 -10.33
CA ARG A 47 -2.77 3.17 -11.52
C ARG A 47 -2.03 3.68 -12.76
N PRO A 48 -1.34 2.84 -13.54
CA PRO A 48 -0.40 3.27 -14.60
C PRO A 48 -0.99 4.20 -15.69
N ASP A 49 -2.32 4.20 -15.85
CA ASP A 49 -3.09 5.14 -16.70
C ASP A 49 -2.80 6.63 -16.39
N ASN A 50 -2.47 6.97 -15.15
CA ASN A 50 -2.10 8.34 -14.76
C ASN A 50 -0.59 8.63 -14.86
N SER A 51 0.23 7.61 -15.06
CA SER A 51 1.67 7.74 -15.33
C SER A 51 1.88 7.81 -16.83
N ARG A 52 1.48 8.93 -17.44
CA ARG A 52 1.89 9.26 -18.79
C ARG A 52 3.38 9.59 -18.74
N ILE A 53 4.23 8.56 -18.74
CA ILE A 53 5.66 8.73 -19.03
C ILE A 53 5.73 9.16 -20.49
N VAL A 54 5.70 10.47 -20.73
CA VAL A 54 6.09 11.03 -22.02
C VAL A 54 7.57 10.74 -22.15
N ALA A 55 7.91 9.75 -22.96
CA ALA A 55 9.29 9.54 -23.36
C ALA A 55 9.80 10.85 -23.98
N PRO A 56 11.01 11.32 -23.65
CA PRO A 56 11.53 12.61 -24.11
C PRO A 56 11.81 12.73 -25.63
N GLY A 57 11.16 11.91 -26.48
CA GLY A 57 11.31 11.89 -27.93
C GLY A 57 10.03 12.12 -28.75
N ASP A 58 8.84 12.19 -28.14
CA ASP A 58 7.55 12.26 -28.88
C ASP A 58 7.16 13.68 -29.34
N ARG A 59 8.12 14.51 -29.75
CA ARG A 59 7.84 15.76 -30.49
C ARG A 59 8.36 15.63 -31.92
N HIS A 60 7.50 15.15 -32.81
CA HIS A 60 7.68 15.39 -34.24
C HIS A 60 7.26 16.84 -34.53
N GLU A 61 8.25 17.70 -34.75
CA GLU A 61 8.09 19.03 -35.33
C GLU A 61 7.44 18.92 -36.73
N GLN A 62 6.46 19.77 -36.98
CA GLN A 62 5.93 20.05 -38.33
C GLN A 62 6.59 21.29 -38.90
#